data_AF-X1VDN6-F1
#
_entry.id   AF-X1VDN6-F1
#
_cell.length_a   1.000
_cell.length_b   1.000
_cell.length_c   1.000
_cell.angle_alpha   90.00
_cell.angle_beta   90.00
_cell.angle_gamma   90.00
#
_symmetry.space_group_name_H-M   'P 1'
#
loop_
_entity.id
_entity.type
_entity.pdbx_description
1 polymer ?
#
loop_
_entity_poly.entity_id
_entity_poly.type
_entity_poly.pdbx_seq_one_letter_code
_entity_poly.pdbx_strand_id
1 'polypeptide(L)'
;TEFVFDLEGDRYRVIRGFFLAPKSSRSSLEFQVYDQEDNKYVSLTCPSVRKTQEKIIKTLGIDYQTFINSAFILQGRIDEFSRKGARERKEVLSEILGLSHYDELVDLAKSHLKEVNNIIMTKDSRLEYIAQELAQVDFYKERIKELSESHSRVSQKIEEKEGQINKLKDRVNFLKHKGEQFDESIRRIEKLGQEITRGQREIGSKKEEIISCEGIISQKETILLGFKDYQRFNAENNELVLKLQ
;
A
#
# COMPACT_ATOMS: atom_id res chain seq x y z
N THR A 1 -54.31 -18.92 47.83
CA THR A 1 -54.81 -20.25 47.43
C THR A 1 -53.69 -20.99 46.74
N GLU A 2 -53.57 -22.28 47.02
CA GLU A 2 -52.57 -23.18 46.44
C GLU A 2 -53.31 -24.26 45.65
N PHE A 3 -52.79 -24.60 44.47
CA PHE A 3 -53.32 -25.65 43.61
C PHE A 3 -52.16 -26.45 43.01
N VAL A 4 -52.25 -27.78 43.09
CA VAL A 4 -51.25 -28.72 42.58
C VAL A 4 -51.93 -29.61 41.55
N PHE A 5 -51.28 -29.81 40.40
CA PHE A 5 -51.80 -30.63 39.31
C PHE A 5 -50.67 -31.37 38.60
N ASP A 6 -50.99 -32.49 37.98
CA ASP A 6 -50.06 -33.29 37.18
C ASP A 6 -50.39 -33.10 35.69
N LEU A 7 -49.37 -32.86 34.86
CA LEU A 7 -49.49 -32.67 33.41
C LEU A 7 -48.34 -33.39 32.71
N GLU A 8 -48.66 -34.29 31.79
CA GLU A 8 -47.69 -35.04 30.96
C GLU A 8 -46.57 -35.74 31.76
N GLY A 9 -46.84 -36.14 33.00
CA GLY A 9 -45.88 -36.83 33.88
C GLY A 9 -45.15 -35.92 34.88
N ASP A 10 -45.26 -34.60 34.72
CA ASP A 10 -44.68 -33.61 35.63
C ASP A 10 -45.73 -33.08 36.62
N ARG A 11 -45.29 -32.81 37.85
CA ARG A 11 -46.13 -32.21 38.89
C ARG A 11 -45.89 -30.72 39.00
N TYR A 12 -46.94 -29.92 38.88
CA TYR A 12 -46.89 -28.47 38.93
C TYR A 12 -47.64 -27.93 40.14
N ARG A 13 -47.21 -26.75 40.60
CA ARG A 13 -47.84 -26.01 41.69
C ARG A 13 -48.04 -24.55 41.33
N VAL A 14 -49.26 -24.04 41.57
CA VAL A 14 -49.63 -22.64 41.41
C VAL A 14 -50.07 -22.07 42.76
N ILE A 15 -49.48 -20.95 43.17
CA ILE A 15 -49.82 -20.23 44.40
C ILE A 15 -50.28 -18.82 44.04
N ARG A 16 -51.50 -18.47 44.47
CA ARG A 16 -52.08 -17.12 44.29
C ARG A 16 -52.28 -16.45 45.64
N GLY A 17 -51.76 -15.25 45.81
CA GLY A 17 -51.97 -14.41 46.98
C GLY A 17 -52.76 -13.16 46.62
N PHE A 18 -53.69 -12.76 47.49
CA PHE A 18 -54.36 -11.46 47.39
C PHE A 18 -54.29 -10.78 48.75
N PHE A 19 -53.66 -9.61 48.79
CA PHE A 19 -53.49 -8.82 50.00
C PHE A 19 -54.29 -7.53 49.88
N LEU A 20 -55.32 -7.35 50.71
CA LEU A 20 -56.00 -6.06 50.85
C LEU A 20 -55.27 -5.19 51.89
N ALA A 21 -54.82 -4.02 51.49
CA ALA A 21 -54.41 -2.95 52.39
C ALA A 21 -55.30 -1.71 52.17
N PRO A 22 -55.51 -0.85 53.19
CA PRO A 22 -56.47 0.26 53.14
C PRO A 22 -56.24 1.28 52.02
N LYS A 23 -55.07 1.26 51.35
CA LYS A 23 -54.73 2.15 50.23
C LYS A 23 -54.20 1.43 48.98
N SER A 24 -54.10 0.10 48.98
CA SER A 24 -53.64 -0.68 47.80
C SER A 24 -53.93 -2.17 47.95
N SER A 25 -54.40 -2.81 46.89
CA SER A 25 -54.51 -4.27 46.78
C SER A 25 -53.33 -4.82 45.98
N ARG A 26 -52.62 -5.83 46.49
CA ARG A 26 -51.51 -6.49 45.78
C ARG A 26 -51.85 -7.97 45.53
N SER A 27 -51.71 -8.39 44.27
CA SER A 27 -51.82 -9.80 43.86
C SER A 27 -50.44 -10.42 43.63
N SER A 28 -50.24 -11.65 44.09
CA SER A 28 -49.06 -12.47 43.77
C SER A 28 -49.48 -13.73 43.02
N LEU A 29 -48.63 -14.17 42.08
CA LEU A 29 -48.79 -15.40 41.32
C LEU A 29 -47.43 -16.07 41.21
N GLU A 30 -47.32 -17.25 41.80
CA GLU A 30 -46.15 -18.12 41.69
C GLU A 30 -46.51 -19.38 40.92
N PHE A 31 -45.61 -19.81 40.05
CA PHE A 31 -45.71 -21.04 39.28
C PHE A 31 -44.44 -21.86 39.46
N GLN A 32 -44.58 -23.14 39.78
CA GLN A 32 -43.48 -24.01 40.16
C GLN A 32 -43.69 -25.42 39.59
N VAL A 33 -42.59 -26.12 39.34
CA VAL A 33 -42.58 -27.53 38.91
C VAL A 33 -41.83 -28.36 39.96
N TYR A 34 -42.30 -29.58 40.19
CA TYR A 34 -41.70 -30.52 41.12
C TYR A 34 -40.53 -31.23 40.46
N ASP A 35 -39.35 -31.07 41.04
CA ASP A 35 -38.16 -31.80 40.67
C ASP A 35 -38.11 -33.12 41.45
N GLN A 36 -38.12 -34.24 40.72
CA GLN A 36 -38.08 -35.58 41.29
C GLN A 36 -36.68 -35.96 41.82
N GLU A 37 -35.61 -35.37 41.29
CA GLU A 37 -34.23 -35.67 41.69
C GLU A 37 -33.90 -34.99 43.02
N ASP A 38 -34.22 -33.70 43.14
CA ASP A 38 -33.95 -32.87 44.32
C ASP A 38 -35.09 -32.87 45.35
N ASN A 39 -36.21 -33.53 45.03
CA ASN A 39 -37.42 -33.65 45.86
C ASN A 39 -37.96 -32.28 46.33
N LYS A 40 -37.92 -31.28 45.44
CA LYS A 40 -38.22 -29.85 45.72
C LYS A 40 -38.99 -29.20 44.57
N TYR A 41 -39.67 -28.10 44.87
CA TYR A 41 -40.30 -27.27 43.84
C TYR A 41 -39.33 -26.21 43.30
N VAL A 42 -39.13 -26.20 41.98
CA VAL A 42 -38.34 -25.21 41.24
C VAL A 42 -39.27 -24.15 40.65
N SER A 43 -38.90 -22.88 40.77
CA SER A 43 -39.73 -21.77 40.31
C SER A 43 -39.68 -21.59 38.79
N LEU A 44 -40.86 -21.57 38.17
CA LEU A 44 -41.11 -21.17 36.79
C LEU A 44 -41.73 -19.76 36.71
N THR A 45 -41.69 -19.01 37.81
CA THR A 45 -42.33 -17.69 37.93
C THR A 45 -41.58 -16.65 37.11
N CYS A 46 -42.32 -15.88 36.32
CA CYS A 46 -41.78 -14.81 35.50
C CYS A 46 -41.79 -13.44 36.24
N PRO A 47 -41.11 -12.40 35.71
CA PRO A 47 -41.00 -11.10 36.37
C PRO A 47 -42.31 -10.34 36.61
N SER A 48 -43.41 -10.73 35.95
CA SER A 48 -44.72 -10.11 36.15
C SER A 48 -45.82 -11.17 36.17
N VAL A 49 -46.91 -10.87 36.89
CA VAL A 49 -48.10 -11.74 36.95
C VAL A 49 -48.60 -12.08 35.55
N ARG A 50 -48.59 -11.12 34.62
CA ARG A 50 -48.98 -11.34 33.23
C ARG A 50 -48.08 -12.36 32.53
N LYS A 51 -46.75 -12.19 32.60
CA LYS A 51 -45.81 -13.14 31.98
C LYS A 51 -45.90 -14.52 32.63
N THR A 52 -46.12 -14.61 33.94
CA THR A 52 -46.32 -15.87 34.65
C THR A 52 -47.61 -16.54 34.19
N GLN A 53 -48.70 -15.77 34.01
CA GLN A 53 -49.95 -16.28 33.47
C GLN A 53 -49.80 -16.76 32.02
N GLU A 54 -49.08 -16.03 31.17
CA GLU A 54 -48.75 -16.46 29.80
C GLU A 54 -47.92 -17.76 29.81
N LYS A 55 -46.96 -17.89 30.73
CA LYS A 55 -46.18 -19.13 30.90
C LYS A 55 -47.06 -20.30 31.34
N ILE A 56 -47.99 -20.09 32.29
CA ILE A 56 -48.96 -21.10 32.71
C ILE A 56 -49.86 -21.53 31.55
N ILE A 57 -50.40 -20.60 30.76
CA ILE A 57 -51.24 -20.90 29.59
C ILE A 57 -50.44 -21.70 28.56
N LYS A 58 -49.20 -21.30 28.27
CA LYS A 58 -48.31 -22.05 27.36
C LYS A 58 -48.00 -23.46 27.86
N THR A 59 -47.77 -23.64 29.16
CA THR A 59 -47.53 -24.96 29.74
C THR A 59 -48.78 -25.82 29.71
N LEU A 60 -49.95 -25.28 30.02
CA LEU A 60 -51.22 -26.02 29.99
C LEU A 60 -51.73 -26.28 28.57
N GLY A 61 -51.25 -25.54 27.57
CA GLY A 61 -51.73 -25.62 26.19
C GLY A 61 -53.17 -25.12 25.99
N ILE A 62 -53.80 -24.59 27.04
CA ILE A 62 -55.20 -24.18 27.05
C ILE A 62 -55.38 -22.90 27.87
N ASP A 63 -56.14 -21.95 27.34
CA ASP A 63 -56.46 -20.71 28.06
C ASP A 63 -57.71 -20.86 28.93
N TYR A 64 -58.02 -19.84 29.74
CA TYR A 64 -59.16 -19.89 30.66
C TYR A 64 -60.50 -20.07 29.96
N GLN A 65 -60.73 -19.35 28.85
CA GLN A 65 -61.99 -19.43 28.11
C GLN A 65 -62.14 -20.82 27.48
N THR A 66 -61.07 -21.33 26.91
CA THR A 66 -61.01 -22.65 26.31
C THR A 66 -61.26 -23.73 27.37
N PHE A 67 -60.63 -23.65 28.54
CA PHE A 67 -60.81 -24.60 29.64
C PHE A 67 -62.25 -24.64 30.18
N ILE A 68 -62.88 -23.48 30.39
CA ILE A 68 -64.26 -23.40 30.86
C ILE A 68 -65.25 -23.94 29.82
N ASN A 69 -64.96 -23.78 28.53
CA ASN A 69 -65.83 -24.26 27.46
C ASN A 69 -65.59 -25.72 27.05
N SER A 70 -64.44 -26.33 27.41
CA SER A 70 -64.06 -27.67 26.96
C SER A 70 -63.96 -28.73 28.05
N ALA A 71 -63.46 -28.37 29.24
CA ALA A 71 -63.07 -29.33 30.28
C ALA A 71 -63.80 -29.13 31.61
N PHE A 72 -64.42 -27.97 31.84
CA PHE A 72 -65.05 -27.63 33.12
C PHE A 72 -66.53 -27.26 32.97
N ILE A 73 -67.42 -28.24 33.18
CA ILE A 73 -68.87 -28.03 33.13
C ILE A 73 -69.34 -27.38 34.43
N LEU A 74 -69.43 -26.05 34.46
CA LEU A 74 -70.06 -25.32 35.57
C LEU A 74 -71.57 -25.61 35.62
N GLN A 75 -72.06 -26.07 36.78
CA GLN A 75 -73.50 -26.20 37.04
C GLN A 75 -74.18 -24.83 36.80
N GLY A 76 -75.07 -24.76 35.81
CA GLY A 76 -75.76 -23.53 35.39
C GLY A 76 -75.14 -22.78 34.20
N ARG A 77 -73.99 -23.22 33.65
CA ARG A 77 -73.35 -22.66 32.43
C ARG A 77 -73.17 -23.66 31.29
N ILE A 78 -73.88 -24.79 31.32
CA ILE A 78 -73.88 -25.80 30.24
C ILE A 78 -74.26 -25.17 28.88
N ASP A 79 -75.03 -24.07 28.91
CA ASP A 79 -75.50 -23.40 27.71
C ASP A 79 -74.52 -22.34 27.15
N GLU A 80 -73.38 -22.04 27.79
CA GLU A 80 -72.50 -20.95 27.32
C GLU A 80 -71.99 -21.22 25.89
N PHE A 81 -71.59 -22.46 25.59
CA PHE A 81 -71.21 -22.86 24.24
C PHE A 81 -72.39 -22.82 23.27
N SER A 82 -73.58 -23.24 23.70
CA SER A 82 -74.80 -23.28 22.88
C SER A 82 -75.38 -21.90 22.58
N ARG A 83 -75.19 -20.92 23.48
CA ARG A 83 -75.64 -19.52 23.34
C ARG A 83 -74.70 -18.66 22.50
N LYS A 84 -73.42 -19.06 22.36
CA LYS A 84 -72.44 -18.39 21.50
C LYS A 84 -72.83 -18.50 20.03
N GLY A 85 -72.55 -17.45 19.26
CA GLY A 85 -72.79 -17.42 17.82
C GLY A 85 -71.93 -18.44 17.06
N ALA A 86 -72.31 -18.78 15.83
CA ALA A 86 -71.58 -19.78 15.02
C ALA A 86 -70.08 -19.42 14.83
N ARG A 87 -69.76 -18.13 14.73
CA ARG A 87 -68.38 -17.62 14.63
C ARG A 87 -67.59 -17.85 15.92
N GLU A 88 -68.13 -17.48 17.06
CA GLU A 88 -67.50 -17.64 18.37
C GLU A 88 -67.29 -19.12 18.71
N ARG A 89 -68.25 -19.99 18.35
CA ARG A 89 -68.09 -21.45 18.49
C ARG A 89 -66.93 -21.99 17.66
N LYS A 90 -66.76 -21.48 16.43
CA LYS A 90 -65.65 -21.86 15.55
C LYS A 90 -64.30 -21.38 16.12
N GLU A 91 -64.25 -20.16 16.65
CA GLU A 91 -63.05 -19.60 17.28
C GLU A 91 -62.65 -20.45 18.51
N VAL A 92 -63.58 -20.74 19.42
CA VAL A 92 -63.34 -21.61 20.58
C VAL A 92 -62.88 -23.01 20.16
N LEU A 93 -63.50 -23.63 19.14
CA LEU A 93 -63.06 -24.94 18.65
C LEU A 93 -61.66 -24.88 18.02
N SER A 94 -61.34 -23.80 17.31
CA SER A 94 -60.01 -23.58 16.73
C SER A 94 -58.94 -23.43 17.81
N GLU A 95 -59.27 -22.81 18.93
CA GLU A 95 -58.40 -22.67 20.11
C GLU A 95 -58.24 -24.01 20.85
N ILE A 96 -59.35 -24.76 21.08
CA ILE A 96 -59.31 -26.11 21.69
C ILE A 96 -58.43 -27.06 20.88
N LEU A 97 -58.53 -26.99 19.55
CA LEU A 97 -57.76 -27.85 18.64
C LEU A 97 -56.34 -27.33 18.37
N GLY A 98 -55.95 -26.19 18.98
CA GLY A 98 -54.61 -25.61 18.84
C GLY A 98 -54.25 -25.20 17.40
N LEU A 99 -55.25 -24.88 16.56
CA LEU A 99 -55.02 -24.65 15.13
C LEU A 99 -54.18 -23.40 14.83
N SER A 100 -54.12 -22.45 15.77
CA SER A 100 -53.24 -21.27 15.69
C SER A 100 -51.75 -21.62 15.64
N HIS A 101 -51.35 -22.78 16.16
CA HIS A 101 -49.97 -23.24 16.08
C HIS A 101 -49.52 -23.49 14.64
N TYR A 102 -50.43 -23.93 13.77
CA TYR A 102 -50.12 -24.14 12.35
C TYR A 102 -49.88 -22.82 11.62
N ASP A 103 -50.63 -21.77 11.96
CA ASP A 103 -50.41 -20.44 11.39
C ASP A 103 -49.02 -19.90 11.79
N GLU A 104 -48.62 -20.07 13.05
CA GLU A 104 -47.27 -19.70 13.53
C GLU A 104 -46.16 -20.46 12.78
N LEU A 105 -46.34 -21.77 12.55
CA LEU A 105 -45.38 -22.59 11.81
C LEU A 105 -45.28 -22.15 10.34
N VAL A 106 -46.39 -21.79 9.71
CA VAL A 106 -46.41 -21.29 8.33
C VAL A 106 -45.65 -19.97 8.23
N ASP A 107 -45.85 -19.05 9.16
CA ASP A 107 -45.15 -17.78 9.18
C ASP A 107 -43.64 -17.93 9.46
N LEU A 108 -43.27 -18.88 10.32
CA LEU A 108 -41.88 -19.26 10.55
C LEU A 108 -41.24 -19.81 9.26
N ALA A 109 -41.93 -20.74 8.57
CA ALA A 109 -41.44 -21.33 7.32
C ALA A 109 -41.26 -20.27 6.22
N LYS A 110 -42.21 -19.33 6.06
CA LYS A 110 -42.09 -18.21 5.12
C LYS A 110 -40.91 -17.31 5.45
N SER A 111 -40.68 -17.06 6.74
CA SER A 111 -39.56 -16.23 7.20
C SER A 111 -38.21 -16.89 6.86
N HIS A 112 -38.07 -18.19 7.13
CA HIS A 112 -36.88 -18.96 6.74
C HIS A 112 -36.68 -19.01 5.23
N LEU A 113 -37.74 -19.24 4.46
CA LEU A 113 -37.66 -19.27 3.00
C LEU A 113 -37.18 -17.92 2.45
N LYS A 114 -37.67 -16.81 3.00
CA LYS A 114 -37.23 -15.47 2.63
C LYS A 114 -35.75 -15.25 2.94
N GLU A 115 -35.29 -15.67 4.12
CA GLU A 115 -33.89 -15.58 4.52
C GLU A 115 -32.98 -16.37 3.58
N VAL A 116 -33.33 -17.63 3.29
CA VAL A 116 -32.57 -18.49 2.38
C VAL A 116 -32.52 -17.90 0.97
N ASN A 117 -33.64 -17.39 0.45
CA ASN A 117 -33.65 -16.75 -0.88
C ASN A 117 -32.75 -15.52 -0.94
N ASN A 118 -32.71 -14.69 0.11
CA ASN A 118 -31.80 -13.55 0.17
C ASN A 118 -30.33 -13.99 0.17
N ILE A 119 -30.01 -15.08 0.88
CA ILE A 119 -28.66 -15.66 0.88
C ILE A 119 -28.31 -16.14 -0.52
N ILE A 120 -29.19 -16.91 -1.18
CA ILE A 120 -28.97 -17.40 -2.56
C ILE A 120 -28.71 -16.24 -3.51
N MET A 121 -29.58 -15.22 -3.54
CA MET A 121 -29.41 -14.05 -4.41
C MET A 121 -28.06 -13.34 -4.19
N THR A 122 -27.62 -13.22 -2.92
CA THR A 122 -26.33 -12.61 -2.59
C THR A 122 -25.16 -13.47 -3.07
N LYS A 123 -25.26 -14.80 -2.93
CA LYS A 123 -24.23 -15.74 -3.39
C LYS A 123 -24.15 -15.78 -4.91
N ASP A 124 -25.28 -15.82 -5.60
CA ASP A 124 -25.34 -15.81 -7.07
C ASP A 124 -24.74 -14.53 -7.64
N SER A 125 -25.09 -13.37 -7.07
CA SER A 125 -24.49 -12.08 -7.46
C SER A 125 -22.97 -12.08 -7.26
N ARG A 126 -22.49 -12.69 -6.17
CA ARG A 126 -21.05 -12.81 -5.91
C ARG A 126 -20.36 -13.77 -6.87
N LEU A 127 -21.00 -14.88 -7.22
CA LEU A 127 -20.49 -15.84 -8.20
C LEU A 127 -20.41 -15.21 -9.60
N GLU A 128 -21.44 -14.46 -10.00
CA GLU A 128 -21.45 -13.75 -11.28
C GLU A 128 -20.32 -12.73 -11.36
N TYR A 129 -20.12 -11.94 -10.29
CA TYR A 129 -18.98 -11.03 -10.20
C TYR A 129 -17.63 -11.76 -10.34
N ILE A 130 -17.44 -12.87 -9.62
CA ILE A 130 -16.20 -13.67 -9.70
C ILE A 130 -16.01 -14.25 -11.10
N ALA A 131 -17.08 -14.71 -11.76
CA ALA A 131 -17.01 -15.25 -13.11
C ALA A 131 -16.59 -14.17 -14.13
N GLN A 132 -17.11 -12.94 -13.99
CA GLN A 132 -16.70 -11.81 -14.84
C GLN A 132 -15.23 -11.45 -14.67
N GLU A 133 -14.72 -11.44 -13.44
CA GLU A 133 -13.29 -11.22 -13.15
C GLU A 133 -12.41 -12.34 -13.74
N LEU A 134 -12.83 -13.61 -13.55
CA LEU A 134 -12.09 -14.77 -14.09
C LEU A 134 -12.04 -14.77 -15.61
N ALA A 135 -13.10 -14.32 -16.29
CA ALA A 135 -13.12 -14.20 -17.75
C ALA A 135 -12.05 -13.24 -18.29
N GLN A 136 -11.61 -12.26 -17.49
CA GLN A 136 -10.58 -11.29 -17.89
C GLN A 136 -9.16 -11.74 -17.56
N VAL A 137 -8.97 -12.81 -16.77
CA VAL A 137 -7.65 -13.24 -16.31
C VAL A 137 -6.71 -13.56 -17.47
N ASP A 138 -7.19 -14.28 -18.48
CA ASP A 138 -6.34 -14.67 -19.61
C ASP A 138 -6.00 -13.46 -20.49
N PHE A 139 -6.94 -12.51 -20.66
CA PHE A 139 -6.66 -11.22 -21.30
C PHE A 139 -5.55 -10.44 -20.56
N TYR A 140 -5.62 -10.35 -19.23
CA TYR A 140 -4.58 -9.67 -18.46
C TYR A 140 -3.24 -10.40 -18.50
N LYS A 141 -3.23 -11.74 -18.50
CA LYS A 141 -2.00 -12.54 -18.64
C LYS A 141 -1.33 -12.29 -19.99
N GLU A 142 -2.09 -12.33 -21.08
CA GLU A 142 -1.58 -12.03 -22.42
C GLU A 142 -1.04 -10.60 -22.46
N ARG A 143 -1.78 -9.64 -21.91
CA ARG A 143 -1.36 -8.24 -21.86
C ARG A 143 -0.07 -8.04 -21.07
N ILE A 144 0.08 -8.69 -19.92
CA ILE A 144 1.32 -8.66 -19.12
C ILE A 144 2.48 -9.26 -19.91
N LYS A 145 2.26 -10.37 -20.62
CA LYS A 145 3.27 -11.00 -21.46
C LYS A 145 3.74 -10.06 -22.57
N GLU A 146 2.81 -9.45 -23.31
CA GLU A 146 3.12 -8.47 -24.36
C GLU A 146 3.92 -7.28 -23.82
N LEU A 147 3.48 -6.70 -22.70
CA LEU A 147 4.18 -5.56 -22.08
C LEU A 147 5.58 -5.96 -21.60
N SER A 148 5.73 -7.15 -21.02
CA SER A 148 7.03 -7.67 -20.56
C SER A 148 8.00 -7.86 -21.73
N GLU A 149 7.54 -8.45 -22.84
CA GLU A 149 8.33 -8.61 -24.06
C GLU A 149 8.72 -7.25 -24.66
N SER A 150 7.78 -6.30 -24.71
CA SER A 150 8.06 -4.93 -25.17
C SER A 150 9.08 -4.23 -24.27
N HIS A 151 8.94 -4.35 -22.95
CA HIS A 151 9.87 -3.77 -21.99
C HIS A 151 11.27 -4.35 -22.18
N SER A 152 11.40 -5.68 -22.27
CA SER A 152 12.68 -6.36 -22.50
C SER A 152 13.37 -5.87 -23.78
N ARG A 153 12.63 -5.74 -24.89
CA ARG A 153 13.15 -5.21 -26.15
C ARG A 153 13.64 -3.76 -26.02
N VAL A 154 12.89 -2.92 -25.32
CA VAL A 154 13.28 -1.51 -25.11
C VAL A 154 14.51 -1.42 -24.21
N SER A 155 14.57 -2.19 -23.12
CA SER A 155 15.73 -2.23 -22.23
C SER A 155 17.00 -2.66 -22.95
N GLN A 156 16.93 -3.69 -23.80
CA GLN A 156 18.09 -4.09 -24.62
C GLN A 156 18.56 -2.99 -25.56
N LYS A 157 17.63 -2.26 -26.20
CA LYS A 157 17.99 -1.11 -27.06
C LYS A 157 18.64 0.02 -26.27
N ILE A 158 18.19 0.28 -25.05
CA ILE A 158 18.80 1.28 -24.16
C ILE A 158 20.23 0.87 -23.84
N GLU A 159 20.44 -0.36 -23.40
CA GLU A 159 21.77 -0.89 -23.06
C GLU A 159 22.73 -0.83 -24.27
N GLU A 160 22.25 -1.20 -25.46
CA GLU A 160 23.03 -1.09 -26.70
C GLU A 160 23.43 0.36 -26.98
N LYS A 161 22.48 1.31 -26.84
CA LYS A 161 22.72 2.74 -27.10
C LYS A 161 23.64 3.36 -26.04
N GLU A 162 23.52 2.99 -24.78
CA GLU A 162 24.44 3.39 -23.72
C GLU A 162 25.86 2.88 -24.00
N GLY A 163 26.00 1.63 -24.45
CA GLY A 163 27.27 1.08 -24.91
C GLY A 163 27.87 1.86 -26.07
N GLN A 164 27.06 2.27 -27.06
CA GLN A 164 27.49 3.12 -28.18
C GLN A 164 27.94 4.50 -27.68
N ILE A 165 27.20 5.11 -26.75
CA ILE A 165 27.54 6.41 -26.17
C ILE A 165 28.89 6.35 -25.43
N ASN A 166 29.13 5.30 -24.64
CA ASN A 166 30.40 5.15 -23.92
C ASN A 166 31.59 5.01 -24.88
N LYS A 167 31.46 4.20 -25.93
CA LYS A 167 32.49 4.08 -26.98
C LYS A 167 32.76 5.42 -27.67
N LEU A 168 31.72 6.20 -27.96
CA LEU A 168 31.87 7.54 -28.55
C LEU A 168 32.55 8.51 -27.59
N LYS A 169 32.21 8.49 -26.30
CA LYS A 169 32.87 9.31 -25.27
C LYS A 169 34.37 8.98 -25.17
N ASP A 170 34.71 7.69 -25.15
CA ASP A 170 36.11 7.25 -25.12
C ASP A 170 36.86 7.72 -26.37
N ARG A 171 36.21 7.65 -27.54
CA ARG A 171 36.80 8.13 -28.79
C ARG A 171 37.02 9.64 -28.79
N VAL A 172 36.06 10.41 -28.27
CA VAL A 172 36.18 11.87 -28.13
C VAL A 172 37.34 12.22 -27.19
N ASN A 173 37.45 11.56 -26.04
CA ASN A 173 38.55 11.77 -25.09
C ASN A 173 39.91 11.44 -25.73
N PHE A 174 40.00 10.32 -26.45
CA PHE A 174 41.21 9.94 -27.18
C PHE A 174 41.60 11.00 -28.23
N LEU A 175 40.64 11.49 -29.02
CA LEU A 175 40.89 12.53 -30.03
C LEU A 175 41.30 13.85 -29.40
N LYS A 176 40.69 14.24 -28.27
CA LYS A 176 41.06 15.44 -27.52
C LYS A 176 42.51 15.35 -27.04
N HIS A 177 42.90 14.24 -26.43
CA HIS A 177 44.27 14.05 -25.98
C HIS A 177 45.27 14.05 -27.15
N LYS A 178 44.89 13.48 -28.30
CA LYS A 178 45.69 13.57 -29.52
C LYS A 178 45.84 15.02 -30.02
N GLY A 179 44.77 15.81 -29.97
CA GLY A 179 44.81 17.24 -30.28
C GLY A 179 45.80 18.00 -29.39
N GLU A 180 45.76 17.75 -28.07
CA GLU A 180 46.71 18.35 -27.11
C GLU A 180 48.16 17.97 -27.42
N GLN A 181 48.43 16.71 -27.78
CA GLN A 181 49.77 16.26 -28.21
C GLN A 181 50.23 16.95 -29.51
N PHE A 182 49.30 17.18 -30.46
CA PHE A 182 49.61 17.91 -31.69
C PHE A 182 49.95 19.37 -31.38
N ASP A 183 49.18 20.05 -30.54
CA ASP A 183 49.43 21.43 -30.14
C ASP A 183 50.77 21.58 -29.41
N GLU A 184 51.14 20.65 -28.53
CA GLU A 184 52.45 20.63 -27.88
C GLU A 184 53.58 20.45 -28.91
N SER A 185 53.39 19.56 -29.88
CA SER A 185 54.36 19.32 -30.95
C SER A 185 54.55 20.56 -31.83
N ILE A 186 53.47 21.27 -32.16
CA ILE A 186 53.51 22.54 -32.91
C ILE A 186 54.33 23.57 -32.12
N ARG A 187 54.04 23.78 -30.83
CA ARG A 187 54.80 24.72 -29.99
C ARG A 187 56.29 24.35 -29.92
N ARG A 188 56.61 23.06 -29.88
CA ARG A 188 57.99 22.58 -29.88
C ARG A 188 58.70 22.88 -31.19
N ILE A 189 58.02 22.67 -32.33
CA ILE A 189 58.55 23.01 -33.65
C ILE A 189 58.79 24.51 -33.76
N GLU A 190 57.85 25.34 -33.31
CA GLU A 190 57.99 26.80 -33.31
C GLU A 190 59.21 27.24 -32.48
N LYS A 191 59.37 26.69 -31.28
CA LYS A 191 60.53 26.98 -30.41
C LYS A 191 61.85 26.59 -31.06
N LEU A 192 61.93 25.38 -31.64
CA LEU A 192 63.12 24.92 -32.36
C LEU A 192 63.42 25.80 -33.59
N GLY A 193 62.39 26.25 -34.31
CA GLY A 193 62.54 27.19 -35.42
C GLY A 193 63.11 28.54 -34.98
N GLN A 194 62.68 29.06 -33.84
CA GLN A 194 63.25 30.28 -33.24
C GLN A 194 64.71 30.07 -32.83
N GLU A 195 65.04 28.92 -32.23
CA GLU A 195 66.42 28.56 -31.86
C GLU A 195 67.34 28.45 -33.08
N ILE A 196 66.89 27.83 -34.17
CA ILE A 196 67.61 27.77 -35.44
C ILE A 196 67.85 29.18 -36.00
N THR A 197 66.83 30.03 -36.01
CA THR A 197 66.94 31.41 -36.51
C THR A 197 67.91 32.24 -35.66
N ARG A 198 67.95 32.02 -34.34
CA ARG A 198 68.95 32.63 -33.44
C ARG A 198 70.35 32.12 -33.76
N GLY A 199 70.55 30.82 -33.86
CA GLY A 199 71.83 30.21 -34.19
C GLY A 199 72.37 30.67 -35.55
N GLN A 200 71.51 30.81 -36.55
CA GLN A 200 71.88 31.35 -37.86
C GLN A 200 72.37 32.81 -37.77
N ARG A 201 71.71 33.65 -36.96
CA ARG A 201 72.17 35.02 -36.71
C ARG A 201 73.52 35.06 -35.99
N GLU A 202 73.72 34.21 -35.00
CA GLU A 202 75.01 34.11 -34.28
C GLU A 202 76.13 33.67 -35.22
N ILE A 203 75.89 32.66 -36.08
CA ILE A 203 76.85 32.24 -37.11
C ILE A 203 77.15 33.38 -38.08
N GLY A 204 76.13 34.14 -38.51
CA GLY A 204 76.31 35.30 -39.39
C GLY A 204 77.23 36.36 -38.77
N SER A 205 76.94 36.77 -37.54
CA SER A 205 77.76 37.72 -36.78
C SER A 205 79.20 37.21 -36.59
N LYS A 206 79.38 35.93 -36.25
CA LYS A 206 80.73 35.35 -36.10
C LYS A 206 81.50 35.30 -37.42
N LYS A 207 80.83 35.08 -38.56
CA LYS A 207 81.47 35.17 -39.87
C LYS A 207 81.91 36.59 -40.19
N GLU A 208 81.09 37.60 -39.89
CA GLU A 208 81.48 39.01 -40.05
C GLU A 208 82.67 39.39 -39.14
N GLU A 209 82.67 38.94 -37.89
CA GLU A 209 83.81 39.09 -36.98
C GLU A 209 85.09 38.44 -37.54
N ILE A 210 84.99 37.21 -38.08
CA ILE A 210 86.13 36.52 -38.70
C ILE A 210 86.66 37.32 -39.89
N ILE A 211 85.78 37.78 -40.79
CA ILE A 211 86.19 38.58 -41.96
C ILE A 211 86.90 39.87 -41.52
N SER A 212 86.39 40.54 -40.48
CA SER A 212 87.02 41.74 -39.92
C SER A 212 88.41 41.44 -39.36
N CYS A 213 88.55 40.37 -38.56
CA CYS A 213 89.82 39.91 -38.02
C CYS A 213 90.81 39.50 -39.13
N GLU A 214 90.36 38.79 -40.17
CA GLU A 214 91.16 38.43 -41.34
C GLU A 214 91.63 39.68 -42.09
N GLY A 215 90.77 40.70 -42.22
CA GLY A 215 91.13 42.01 -42.76
C GLY A 215 92.26 42.68 -41.97
N ILE A 216 92.16 42.69 -40.63
CA ILE A 216 93.22 43.22 -39.75
C ILE A 216 94.51 42.41 -39.91
N ILE A 217 94.42 41.08 -39.98
CA ILE A 217 95.58 40.20 -40.20
C ILE A 217 96.22 40.47 -41.57
N SER A 218 95.44 40.75 -42.62
CA SER A 218 95.97 41.08 -43.95
C SER A 218 96.78 42.39 -43.95
N GLN A 219 96.41 43.33 -43.08
CA GLN A 219 97.13 44.60 -42.89
C GLN A 219 98.31 44.48 -41.93
N LYS A 220 98.60 43.29 -41.38
CA LYS A 220 99.66 43.05 -40.40
C LYS A 220 101.01 43.62 -40.82
N GLU A 221 101.44 43.38 -42.06
CA GLU A 221 102.74 43.87 -42.55
C GLU A 221 102.79 45.40 -42.62
N THR A 222 101.71 46.03 -43.08
CA THR A 222 101.56 47.49 -43.12
C THR A 222 101.53 48.11 -41.72
N ILE A 223 100.81 47.48 -40.78
CA ILE A 223 100.74 47.91 -39.38
C ILE A 223 102.12 47.77 -38.71
N LEU A 224 102.85 46.68 -38.96
CA LEU A 224 104.19 46.47 -38.42
C LEU A 224 105.22 47.46 -38.99
N LEU A 225 105.13 47.78 -40.29
CA LEU A 225 105.94 48.82 -40.91
C LEU A 225 105.62 50.20 -40.33
N GLY A 226 104.34 50.58 -40.29
CA GLY A 226 103.91 51.84 -39.69
C GLY A 226 104.28 51.97 -38.21
N PHE A 227 104.27 50.87 -37.45
CA PHE A 227 104.73 50.86 -36.06
C PHE A 227 106.26 51.04 -35.94
N LYS A 228 107.05 50.42 -36.83
CA LYS A 228 108.50 50.65 -36.89
C LYS A 228 108.81 52.10 -37.26
N ASP A 229 108.09 52.67 -38.21
CA ASP A 229 108.24 54.07 -38.60
C ASP A 229 107.85 55.01 -37.44
N TYR A 230 106.76 54.72 -36.72
CA TYR A 230 106.40 55.44 -35.49
C TYR A 230 107.49 55.33 -34.41
N GLN A 231 108.04 54.14 -34.17
CA GLN A 231 109.15 53.97 -33.22
C GLN A 231 110.39 54.77 -33.64
N ARG A 232 110.70 54.80 -34.94
CA ARG A 232 111.78 55.62 -35.49
C ARG A 232 111.51 57.10 -35.27
N PHE A 233 110.33 57.61 -35.66
CA PHE A 233 109.97 59.01 -35.46
C PHE A 233 109.90 59.40 -33.98
N ASN A 234 109.47 58.50 -33.10
CA ASN A 234 109.45 58.75 -31.66
C ASN A 234 110.86 58.75 -31.05
N ALA A 235 111.76 57.89 -31.54
CA ALA A 235 113.18 57.93 -31.15
C ALA A 235 113.86 59.22 -31.65
N GLU A 236 113.61 59.63 -32.91
CA GLU A 236 114.08 60.90 -33.47
C GLU A 236 113.50 62.11 -32.70
N ASN A 237 112.23 62.06 -32.31
CA ASN A 237 111.59 63.11 -31.51
C ASN A 237 112.15 63.15 -30.08
N ASN A 238 112.39 62.01 -29.44
CA ASN A 238 113.06 61.96 -28.14
C ASN A 238 114.53 62.43 -28.22
N GLU A 239 115.25 62.16 -29.31
CA GLU A 239 116.58 62.74 -29.59
C GLU A 239 116.52 64.26 -29.78
N LEU A 240 115.50 64.77 -30.47
CA LEU A 240 115.25 66.21 -30.62
C LEU A 240 114.93 66.88 -29.28
N VAL A 241 114.13 66.23 -28.43
CA VAL A 241 113.81 66.70 -27.08
C VAL A 241 115.06 66.69 -26.17
N LEU A 242 115.94 65.69 -26.31
CA LEU A 242 117.24 65.63 -25.61
C LEU A 242 118.28 66.64 -26.15
N LYS A 243 118.18 67.09 -27.40
CA LYS A 243 119.02 68.16 -27.99
C LYS A 243 118.50 69.58 -27.70
N LEU A 244 117.29 69.69 -27.15
CA LEU A 244 116.65 70.95 -26.75
C LEU A 244 116.70 71.19 -25.22
N GLN A 245 117.46 70.36 -24.48
CA GLN A 245 117.92 70.58 -23.09
C GLN A 245 119.42 70.90 -23.09
#